data_AF-D7DQE8-F1
#
_entry.id   AF-D7DQE8-F1
#
_cell.length_a   1.000
_cell.length_b   1.000
_cell.length_c   1.000
_cell.angle_alpha   90.00
_cell.angle_beta   90.00
_cell.angle_gamma   90.00
#
_symmetry.space_group_name_H-M   'P 1'
#
loop_
_entity.id
_entity.type
_entity.pdbx_description
1 polymer ?
#
loop_
_entity_poly.entity_id
_entity_poly.type
_entity_poly.pdbx_seq_one_letter_code
_entity_poly.pdbx_strand_id
1 'polypeptide(L)'
;MFLEKLKEVSNLNLIEELEKNENKKLIHYRLKSLFETNYENDKKPKNSIDLNKNTYYEYIQEFYDNIHPYDCSKDILINYLILIIISYSKYNNYYVKKISEELAVREFKPKMSRGGYEIDIWTFIKIASNSHNNDLHLERMDLSNKKDGIYVHLTEEIYKTYLYEKIRLEMKEAVQKIKAKKISEDLKAFFKEYVDLSLKDVKIVFNTDTGIKIEYEGFNGVIPEEWHPPCIRELLNDILTGGSPSHYARRSFVVYWFVSQMNPNVRPLEDGEICNKNATDIASEEDVEKFIDDLIAMFSTVGDFDTQKTRYYISHNIGYKVTDHITHCEYCKNWKIDGGKGLNYYCRPDDICNLKEITHPLDYLCYNINKYSKTKDNEKNKDNKNNDELKK
;
A
#
# COMPACT_ATOMS: atom_id res chain seq x y z
N MET A 1 12.54 -18.00 4.63
CA MET A 1 11.91 -16.77 5.19
C MET A 1 11.36 -17.00 6.61
N PHE A 2 11.27 -15.98 7.49
CA PHE A 2 10.74 -16.16 8.86
C PHE A 2 9.28 -16.66 8.89
N LEU A 3 8.49 -16.36 7.84
CA LEU A 3 7.14 -16.89 7.66
C LEU A 3 7.08 -18.43 7.66
N GLU A 4 8.13 -19.11 7.19
CA GLU A 4 8.20 -20.58 7.14
C GLU A 4 8.44 -21.18 8.54
N LYS A 5 8.97 -20.37 9.46
CA LYS A 5 9.31 -20.74 10.83
C LYS A 5 8.28 -20.27 11.86
N LEU A 6 7.14 -19.73 11.43
CA LEU A 6 6.09 -19.24 12.33
C LEU A 6 5.55 -20.30 13.30
N LYS A 7 5.58 -21.57 12.89
CA LYS A 7 5.17 -22.70 13.75
C LYS A 7 6.05 -22.84 14.99
N GLU A 8 7.29 -22.35 14.96
CA GLU A 8 8.22 -22.39 16.09
C GLU A 8 7.81 -21.43 17.22
N VAL A 9 7.02 -20.39 16.89
CA VAL A 9 6.64 -19.31 17.83
C VAL A 9 5.12 -19.15 17.98
N SER A 10 4.31 -20.02 17.37
CA SER A 10 2.84 -19.88 17.32
C SER A 10 2.13 -20.15 18.65
N ASN A 11 2.80 -20.78 19.62
CA ASN A 11 2.22 -21.17 20.91
C ASN A 11 2.49 -20.15 22.03
N LEU A 12 3.21 -19.07 21.75
CA LEU A 12 3.57 -18.05 22.74
C LEU A 12 2.38 -17.13 23.04
N ASN A 13 2.29 -16.66 24.29
CA ASN A 13 1.34 -15.63 24.65
C ASN A 13 1.81 -14.27 24.10
N LEU A 14 1.12 -13.80 23.06
CA LEU A 14 1.46 -12.58 22.34
C LEU A 14 1.57 -11.36 23.26
N ILE A 15 0.65 -11.19 24.22
CA ILE A 15 0.65 -10.02 25.11
C ILE A 15 1.82 -10.07 26.07
N GLU A 16 2.06 -11.23 26.69
CA GLU A 16 3.21 -11.41 27.59
C GLU A 16 4.54 -11.14 26.87
N GLU A 17 4.68 -11.60 25.63
CA GLU A 17 5.88 -11.32 24.83
C GLU A 17 6.01 -9.82 24.48
N LEU A 18 4.91 -9.13 24.16
CA LEU A 18 4.93 -7.69 23.90
C LEU A 18 5.21 -6.86 25.16
N GLU A 19 4.89 -7.38 26.34
CA GLU A 19 5.12 -6.67 27.60
C GLU A 19 6.57 -6.74 28.09
N LYS A 20 7.34 -7.76 27.68
CA LYS A 20 8.75 -7.91 28.02
C LYS A 20 9.57 -6.71 27.53
N ASN A 21 10.26 -6.04 28.46
CA ASN A 21 11.07 -4.86 28.18
C ASN A 21 12.12 -5.08 27.07
N GLU A 22 12.72 -6.27 27.01
CA GLU A 22 13.68 -6.63 25.97
C GLU A 22 13.04 -6.67 24.58
N ASN A 23 11.88 -7.31 24.46
CA ASN A 23 11.15 -7.40 23.19
C ASN A 23 10.67 -6.01 22.76
N LYS A 24 10.22 -5.15 23.68
CA LYS A 24 9.88 -3.75 23.38
C LYS A 24 11.04 -3.01 22.72
N LYS A 25 12.24 -3.11 23.30
CA LYS A 25 13.45 -2.48 22.74
C LYS A 25 13.81 -3.05 21.37
N LEU A 26 13.82 -4.38 21.24
CA LEU A 26 14.13 -5.06 19.97
C LEU A 26 13.13 -4.69 18.87
N ILE A 27 11.83 -4.63 19.19
CA ILE A 27 10.79 -4.21 18.26
C ILE A 27 11.01 -2.76 17.82
N HIS A 28 11.26 -1.85 18.77
CA HIS A 28 11.55 -0.44 18.45
C HIS A 28 12.77 -0.32 17.52
N TYR A 29 13.91 -0.92 17.86
CA TYR A 29 15.11 -0.85 17.02
C TYR A 29 14.90 -1.51 15.66
N ARG A 30 14.15 -2.61 15.60
CA ARG A 30 13.84 -3.28 14.34
C ARG A 30 13.00 -2.39 13.43
N LEU A 31 11.91 -1.83 13.96
CA LEU A 31 11.05 -0.92 13.24
C LEU A 31 11.82 0.33 12.78
N LYS A 32 12.63 0.92 13.67
CA LYS A 32 13.53 2.02 13.35
C LYS A 32 14.47 1.66 12.20
N SER A 33 15.14 0.51 12.25
CA SER A 33 16.05 0.06 11.17
C SER A 33 15.37 -0.09 9.81
N LEU A 34 14.09 -0.49 9.80
CA LEU A 34 13.32 -0.66 8.58
C LEU A 34 12.78 0.68 8.05
N PHE A 35 12.44 1.61 8.94
CA PHE A 35 11.65 2.79 8.61
C PHE A 35 12.48 4.07 8.49
N GLU A 36 13.60 4.15 9.21
CA GLU A 36 14.47 5.32 9.24
C GLU A 36 15.20 5.45 7.90
N THR A 37 14.69 6.35 7.06
CA THR A 37 15.30 6.70 5.78
C THR A 37 16.55 7.56 6.01
N ASN A 38 17.73 7.01 5.68
CA ASN A 38 18.94 7.82 5.48
C ASN A 38 18.79 8.61 4.18
N TYR A 39 18.39 9.89 4.29
CA TYR A 39 18.19 10.82 3.16
C TYR A 39 19.42 10.96 2.25
N GLU A 40 20.61 10.53 2.70
CA GLU A 40 21.85 10.53 1.91
C GLU A 40 22.01 9.31 0.98
N ASN A 41 21.26 8.22 1.17
CA ASN A 41 21.42 6.98 0.40
C ASN A 41 20.57 6.93 -0.89
N ASP A 42 19.57 7.79 -1.08
CA ASP A 42 18.77 7.85 -2.32
C ASP A 42 19.55 8.43 -3.53
N LYS A 43 20.81 8.84 -3.34
CA LYS A 43 21.77 9.16 -4.42
C LYS A 43 22.73 8.03 -4.75
N LYS A 44 22.71 6.91 -4.01
CA LYS A 44 23.51 5.73 -4.35
C LYS A 44 22.71 4.83 -5.32
N PRO A 45 23.37 4.10 -6.23
CA PRO A 45 22.71 3.20 -7.16
C PRO A 45 21.78 2.21 -6.42
N LYS A 46 20.67 1.82 -7.06
CA LYS A 46 19.61 0.89 -6.57
C LYS A 46 20.08 -0.46 -5.99
N ASN A 47 21.39 -0.72 -5.90
CA ASN A 47 22.02 -1.96 -5.45
C ASN A 47 22.92 -1.82 -4.21
N SER A 48 22.86 -0.73 -3.43
CA SER A 48 23.61 -0.65 -2.17
C SER A 48 22.70 -0.29 -0.98
N ILE A 49 22.16 -1.32 -0.33
CA ILE A 49 21.75 -1.18 1.07
C ILE A 49 23.04 -1.13 1.88
N ASP A 50 23.35 0.05 2.43
CA ASP A 50 24.44 0.24 3.37
C ASP A 50 24.02 -0.38 4.72
N LEU A 51 24.28 -1.68 4.91
CA LEU A 51 23.98 -2.46 6.12
C LEU A 51 24.74 -1.98 7.38
N ASN A 52 25.41 -0.82 7.33
CA ASN A 52 26.48 -0.41 8.24
C ASN A 52 26.12 0.72 9.21
N LYS A 53 24.85 0.91 9.56
CA LYS A 53 24.46 1.64 10.78
C LYS A 53 23.31 0.91 11.46
N ASN A 54 23.64 -0.15 12.19
CA ASN A 54 22.69 -1.19 12.53
C ASN A 54 22.52 -1.32 14.04
N THR A 55 21.93 -0.32 14.69
CA THR A 55 21.59 -0.40 16.12
C THR A 55 20.77 -1.65 16.44
N TYR A 56 19.92 -2.14 15.53
CA TYR A 56 19.18 -3.40 15.73
C TYR A 56 20.08 -4.65 15.72
N TYR A 57 20.94 -4.82 14.70
CA TYR A 57 21.79 -6.02 14.62
C TYR A 57 22.96 -5.96 15.59
N GLU A 58 23.43 -4.77 15.94
CA GLU A 58 24.36 -4.55 17.05
C GLU A 58 23.69 -4.94 18.37
N TYR A 59 22.44 -4.51 18.62
CA TYR A 59 21.71 -4.84 19.85
C TYR A 59 21.31 -6.32 19.94
N ILE A 60 20.92 -6.94 18.81
CA ILE A 60 20.63 -8.38 18.78
C ILE A 60 21.91 -9.19 18.97
N GLN A 61 23.04 -8.73 18.41
CA GLN A 61 24.34 -9.36 18.60
C GLN A 61 24.81 -9.23 20.06
N GLU A 62 24.71 -8.03 20.66
CA GLU A 62 25.00 -7.80 22.07
C GLU A 62 24.12 -8.67 22.99
N PHE A 63 22.84 -8.86 22.65
CA PHE A 63 21.96 -9.79 23.35
C PHE A 63 22.47 -11.23 23.27
N TYR A 64 22.88 -11.70 22.09
CA TYR A 64 23.43 -13.06 21.92
C TYR A 64 24.78 -13.24 22.63
N ASP A 65 25.64 -12.24 22.57
CA ASP A 65 26.96 -12.25 23.22
C ASP A 65 26.84 -12.36 24.75
N ASN A 66 25.72 -11.89 25.33
CA ASN A 66 25.48 -11.91 26.77
C ASN A 66 24.65 -13.11 27.28
N ILE A 67 23.94 -13.86 26.42
CA ILE A 67 22.91 -14.82 26.89
C ILE A 67 23.07 -16.25 26.33
N HIS A 68 23.54 -16.47 25.11
CA HIS A 68 23.91 -17.80 24.54
C HIS A 68 24.21 -17.66 23.02
N PRO A 69 24.99 -18.58 22.41
CA PRO A 69 25.36 -18.48 20.99
C PRO A 69 24.13 -18.52 20.08
N TYR A 70 23.91 -17.44 19.33
CA TYR A 70 22.98 -17.24 18.21
C TYR A 70 21.77 -18.17 18.16
N ASP A 71 20.78 -17.94 19.03
CA ASP A 71 19.48 -18.58 18.88
C ASP A 71 18.64 -17.84 17.84
N CYS A 72 18.61 -18.37 16.62
CA CYS A 72 17.79 -17.88 15.49
C CYS A 72 16.30 -17.67 15.88
N SER A 73 15.81 -18.26 16.98
CA SER A 73 14.46 -18.10 17.50
C SER A 73 14.08 -16.66 17.87
N LYS A 74 15.02 -15.83 18.37
CA LYS A 74 14.69 -14.48 18.87
C LYS A 74 14.39 -13.51 17.74
N ASP A 75 15.20 -13.49 16.68
CA ASP A 75 14.93 -12.69 15.48
C ASP A 75 13.60 -13.09 14.81
N ILE A 76 13.32 -14.40 14.73
CA ILE A 76 12.04 -14.92 14.21
C ILE A 76 10.88 -14.42 15.07
N LEU A 77 11.00 -14.51 16.40
CA LEU A 77 9.99 -14.02 17.34
C LEU A 77 9.74 -12.53 17.13
N ILE A 78 10.78 -11.69 17.10
CA ILE A 78 10.61 -10.24 16.95
C ILE A 78 9.95 -9.89 15.61
N ASN A 79 10.38 -10.49 14.50
CA ASN A 79 9.72 -10.26 13.21
C ASN A 79 8.28 -10.77 13.19
N TYR A 80 7.96 -11.87 13.88
CA TYR A 80 6.59 -12.35 14.03
C TYR A 80 5.71 -11.40 14.85
N LEU A 81 6.20 -10.93 16.01
CA LEU A 81 5.50 -9.96 16.83
C LEU A 81 5.22 -8.68 16.03
N ILE A 82 6.22 -8.17 15.32
CA ILE A 82 6.10 -6.99 14.44
C ILE A 82 5.04 -7.22 13.38
N LEU A 83 5.09 -8.34 12.66
CA LEU A 83 4.13 -8.66 11.61
C LEU A 83 2.69 -8.63 12.15
N ILE A 84 2.46 -9.16 13.36
CA ILE A 84 1.13 -9.12 13.98
C ILE A 84 0.71 -7.69 14.31
N ILE A 85 1.51 -6.96 15.10
CA ILE A 85 1.10 -5.63 15.58
C ILE A 85 0.99 -4.64 14.42
N ILE A 86 1.90 -4.70 13.44
CA ILE A 86 1.93 -3.76 12.32
C ILE A 86 0.78 -4.00 11.36
N SER A 87 0.27 -5.24 11.26
CA SER A 87 -0.91 -5.56 10.44
C SER A 87 -2.13 -4.72 10.84
N TYR A 88 -2.23 -4.27 12.10
CA TYR A 88 -3.35 -3.46 12.59
C TYR A 88 -3.04 -1.95 12.63
N SER A 89 -1.85 -1.53 12.22
CA SER A 89 -1.47 -0.11 12.17
C SER A 89 -1.58 0.47 10.75
N LYS A 90 -1.49 1.81 10.64
CA LYS A 90 -1.43 2.52 9.36
C LYS A 90 -0.12 2.28 8.57
N TYR A 91 0.88 1.66 9.22
CA TYR A 91 2.20 1.44 8.65
C TYR A 91 2.34 0.08 7.93
N ASN A 92 1.31 -0.77 7.91
CA ASN A 92 1.39 -2.12 7.35
C ASN A 92 1.94 -2.15 5.91
N ASN A 93 1.50 -1.25 5.05
CA ASN A 93 1.90 -1.24 3.65
C ASN A 93 3.36 -0.86 3.47
N TYR A 94 3.80 0.18 4.18
CA TYR A 94 5.20 0.60 4.17
C TYR A 94 6.11 -0.47 4.77
N TYR A 95 5.65 -1.17 5.82
CA TYR A 95 6.35 -2.33 6.37
C TYR A 95 6.51 -3.44 5.34
N VAL A 96 5.43 -3.83 4.64
CA VAL A 96 5.48 -4.85 3.57
C VAL A 96 6.51 -4.48 2.52
N LYS A 97 6.56 -3.21 2.08
CA LYS A 97 7.58 -2.73 1.15
C LYS A 97 8.99 -2.93 1.73
N LYS A 98 9.27 -2.35 2.89
CA LYS A 98 10.62 -2.32 3.49
C LYS A 98 11.16 -3.68 3.87
N ILE A 99 10.32 -4.53 4.46
CA ILE A 99 10.74 -5.89 4.79
C ILE A 99 10.99 -6.74 3.54
N SER A 100 10.23 -6.51 2.45
CA SER A 100 10.43 -7.21 1.18
C SER A 100 11.73 -6.78 0.48
N GLU A 101 12.04 -5.48 0.49
CA GLU A 101 13.33 -4.95 0.03
C GLU A 101 14.50 -5.63 0.76
N GLU A 102 14.46 -5.67 2.09
CA GLU A 102 15.53 -6.26 2.89
C GLU A 102 15.66 -7.78 2.67
N LEU A 103 14.54 -8.51 2.72
CA LEU A 103 14.55 -9.96 2.56
C LEU A 103 14.97 -10.37 1.15
N ALA A 104 14.58 -9.63 0.12
CA ALA A 104 15.02 -9.90 -1.26
C ALA A 104 16.54 -9.82 -1.39
N VAL A 105 17.16 -8.81 -0.76
CA VAL A 105 18.64 -8.68 -0.74
C VAL A 105 19.30 -9.83 0.01
N ARG A 106 18.69 -10.31 1.11
CA ARG A 106 19.20 -11.46 1.88
C ARG A 106 19.08 -12.79 1.15
N GLU A 107 17.97 -13.01 0.45
CA GLU A 107 17.73 -14.26 -0.29
C GLU A 107 18.46 -14.29 -1.64
N PHE A 108 18.86 -13.13 -2.15
CA PHE A 108 19.65 -13.03 -3.38
C PHE A 108 21.02 -13.69 -3.22
N LYS A 109 21.32 -14.64 -4.11
CA LYS A 109 22.59 -15.39 -4.15
C LYS A 109 23.25 -15.24 -5.52
N PRO A 110 24.24 -14.34 -5.69
CA PRO A 110 24.86 -14.09 -6.98
C PRO A 110 25.47 -15.37 -7.55
N LYS A 111 25.13 -15.70 -8.80
CA LYS A 111 25.74 -16.82 -9.53
C LYS A 111 27.01 -16.34 -10.24
N MET A 112 28.13 -17.03 -10.00
CA MET A 112 29.41 -16.72 -10.66
C MET A 112 29.51 -17.23 -12.10
N SER A 113 28.57 -18.07 -12.57
CA SER A 113 28.55 -18.60 -13.93
C SER A 113 27.48 -17.93 -14.79
N ARG A 114 27.72 -17.89 -16.12
CA ARG A 114 26.84 -17.27 -17.14
C ARG A 114 25.42 -17.86 -17.25
N GLY A 115 25.07 -18.86 -16.43
CA GLY A 115 23.85 -19.67 -16.57
C GLY A 115 22.54 -19.02 -16.11
N GLY A 116 22.55 -17.78 -15.62
CA GLY A 116 21.34 -17.09 -15.15
C GLY A 116 20.61 -17.82 -14.02
N TYR A 117 19.43 -17.33 -13.65
CA TYR A 117 18.51 -18.00 -12.71
C TYR A 117 17.43 -18.72 -13.51
N GLU A 118 16.96 -19.85 -12.99
CA GLU A 118 15.94 -20.66 -13.64
C GLU A 118 14.81 -20.91 -12.65
N ILE A 119 13.58 -20.67 -13.10
CA ILE A 119 12.38 -20.84 -12.29
C ILE A 119 11.38 -21.66 -13.10
N ASP A 120 10.74 -22.64 -12.45
CA ASP A 120 9.62 -23.35 -13.06
C ASP A 120 8.55 -22.36 -13.58
N ILE A 121 8.04 -22.60 -14.79
CA ILE A 121 7.13 -21.67 -15.47
C ILE A 121 5.87 -21.37 -14.66
N TRP A 122 5.32 -22.35 -13.95
CA TRP A 122 4.09 -22.17 -13.17
C TRP A 122 4.34 -21.33 -11.93
N THR A 123 5.48 -21.56 -11.29
CA THR A 123 5.96 -20.74 -10.17
C THR A 123 6.19 -19.30 -10.61
N PHE A 124 6.82 -19.10 -11.78
CA PHE A 124 7.02 -17.76 -12.34
C PHE A 124 5.70 -17.06 -12.66
N ILE A 125 4.78 -17.72 -13.39
CA ILE A 125 3.47 -17.18 -13.76
C ILE A 125 2.70 -16.73 -12.52
N LYS A 126 2.70 -17.53 -11.44
CA LYS A 126 2.00 -17.20 -10.19
C LYS A 126 2.47 -15.86 -9.59
N ILE A 127 3.76 -15.55 -9.66
CA ILE A 127 4.31 -14.29 -9.15
C ILE A 127 4.10 -13.16 -10.17
N ALA A 128 4.49 -13.40 -11.42
CA ALA A 128 4.43 -12.43 -12.51
C ALA A 128 3.02 -11.89 -12.74
N SER A 129 1.99 -12.75 -12.70
CA SER A 129 0.59 -12.35 -12.92
C SER A 129 0.06 -11.37 -11.86
N ASN A 130 0.76 -11.22 -10.74
CA ASN A 130 0.37 -10.36 -9.63
C ASN A 130 1.33 -9.15 -9.43
N SER A 131 2.45 -9.10 -10.17
CA SER A 131 3.46 -8.06 -10.00
C SER A 131 3.20 -6.80 -10.83
N HIS A 132 2.60 -6.94 -12.02
CA HIS A 132 2.44 -5.86 -13.04
C HIS A 132 3.74 -5.11 -13.39
N ASN A 133 4.89 -5.58 -12.90
CA ASN A 133 6.18 -5.11 -13.34
C ASN A 133 6.44 -5.67 -14.74
N ASN A 134 6.65 -4.76 -15.69
CA ASN A 134 6.93 -5.08 -17.09
C ASN A 134 8.16 -5.98 -17.26
N ASP A 135 9.08 -5.99 -16.30
CA ASP A 135 10.26 -6.87 -16.31
C ASP A 135 9.90 -8.32 -16.01
N LEU A 136 8.70 -8.63 -15.51
CA LEU A 136 8.23 -9.99 -15.21
C LEU A 136 7.21 -10.51 -16.23
N HIS A 137 7.01 -9.79 -17.33
CA HIS A 137 6.11 -10.21 -18.39
C HIS A 137 6.63 -11.46 -19.11
N LEU A 138 5.81 -12.52 -19.16
CA LEU A 138 6.22 -13.82 -19.69
C LEU A 138 6.64 -13.74 -21.17
N GLU A 139 6.01 -12.87 -21.96
CA GLU A 139 6.34 -12.67 -23.37
C GLU A 139 7.75 -12.09 -23.61
N ARG A 140 8.41 -11.61 -22.54
CA ARG A 140 9.77 -11.07 -22.57
C ARG A 140 10.80 -12.03 -22.03
N MET A 141 10.39 -13.25 -21.68
CA MET A 141 11.26 -14.23 -21.05
C MET A 141 11.78 -15.27 -22.02
N ASP A 142 13.04 -15.68 -21.79
CA ASP A 142 13.61 -16.85 -22.43
C ASP A 142 13.13 -18.12 -21.71
N LEU A 143 12.60 -19.07 -22.47
CA LEU A 143 12.10 -20.35 -21.95
C LEU A 143 13.03 -21.49 -22.38
N SER A 144 13.34 -22.41 -21.46
CA SER A 144 13.91 -23.71 -21.81
C SER A 144 12.97 -24.84 -21.48
N ASN A 145 12.97 -25.85 -22.36
CA ASN A 145 12.32 -27.12 -22.11
C ASN A 145 13.36 -28.12 -21.61
N LYS A 146 13.12 -28.68 -20.43
CA LYS A 146 13.94 -29.71 -19.80
C LYS A 146 13.11 -30.96 -19.58
N LYS A 147 13.78 -32.07 -19.28
CA LYS A 147 13.13 -33.38 -19.10
C LYS A 147 12.02 -33.36 -18.04
N ASP A 148 12.13 -32.47 -17.06
CA ASP A 148 11.27 -32.31 -15.89
C ASP A 148 10.30 -31.12 -15.95
N GLY A 149 10.34 -30.29 -17.00
CA GLY A 149 9.41 -29.17 -17.13
C GLY A 149 9.90 -28.02 -18.01
N ILE A 150 9.13 -26.94 -18.04
CA ILE A 150 9.46 -25.69 -18.72
C ILE A 150 9.96 -24.70 -17.68
N TYR A 151 11.10 -24.07 -17.96
CA TYR A 151 11.77 -23.14 -17.07
C TYR A 151 11.93 -21.78 -17.72
N VAL A 152 11.78 -20.73 -16.92
CA VAL A 152 11.99 -19.34 -17.26
C VAL A 152 13.40 -18.95 -16.86
N HIS A 153 14.19 -18.45 -17.82
CA HIS A 153 15.52 -17.93 -17.57
C HIS A 153 15.46 -16.44 -17.20
N LEU A 154 16.03 -16.11 -16.05
CA LEU A 154 16.08 -14.73 -15.56
C LEU A 154 17.52 -14.25 -15.49
N THR A 155 17.74 -13.04 -15.99
CA THR A 155 18.98 -12.29 -15.71
C THR A 155 19.06 -11.96 -14.22
N GLU A 156 20.23 -11.50 -13.77
CA GLU A 156 20.38 -11.09 -12.38
C GLU A 156 19.41 -9.97 -11.97
N GLU A 157 19.23 -8.98 -12.84
CA GLU A 157 18.35 -7.84 -12.58
C GLU A 157 16.88 -8.28 -12.49
N ILE A 158 16.42 -9.09 -13.44
CA ILE A 158 15.05 -9.61 -13.44
C ILE A 158 14.82 -10.54 -12.25
N TYR A 159 15.82 -11.33 -11.85
CA TYR A 159 15.72 -12.21 -10.68
C TYR A 159 15.58 -11.42 -9.37
N LYS A 160 16.25 -10.27 -9.23
CA LYS A 160 16.06 -9.37 -8.07
C LYS A 160 14.62 -8.84 -8.02
N THR A 161 14.10 -8.39 -9.16
CA THR A 161 12.70 -7.96 -9.28
C THR A 161 11.74 -9.08 -8.91
N TYR A 162 11.96 -10.29 -9.44
CA TYR A 162 11.17 -11.47 -9.12
C TYR A 162 11.18 -11.81 -7.63
N LEU A 163 12.36 -11.79 -6.99
CA LEU A 163 12.49 -12.09 -5.55
C LEU A 163 11.74 -11.08 -4.69
N TYR A 164 11.92 -9.78 -4.98
CA TYR A 164 11.18 -8.72 -4.29
C TYR A 164 9.67 -8.94 -4.40
N GLU A 165 9.16 -9.17 -5.62
CA GLU A 165 7.72 -9.35 -5.85
C GLU A 165 7.18 -10.61 -5.20
N LYS A 166 7.92 -11.72 -5.26
CA LYS A 166 7.56 -12.95 -4.56
C LYS A 166 7.37 -12.69 -3.06
N ILE A 167 8.35 -12.06 -2.42
CA ILE A 167 8.32 -11.78 -0.98
C ILE A 167 7.23 -10.76 -0.65
N ARG A 168 7.06 -9.70 -1.46
CA ARG A 168 6.01 -8.70 -1.29
C ARG A 168 4.62 -9.31 -1.28
N LEU A 169 4.35 -10.23 -2.22
CA LEU A 169 3.07 -10.93 -2.30
C LEU A 169 2.85 -11.86 -1.10
N GLU A 170 3.89 -12.60 -0.68
CA GLU A 170 3.83 -13.47 0.51
C GLU A 170 3.56 -12.66 1.79
N MET A 171 4.21 -11.50 1.94
CA MET A 171 4.01 -10.59 3.07
C MET A 171 2.61 -9.94 3.06
N LYS A 172 2.13 -9.53 1.88
CA LYS A 172 0.76 -8.99 1.71
C LYS A 172 -0.29 -10.03 2.10
N GLU A 173 -0.12 -11.28 1.66
CA GLU A 173 -1.01 -12.39 2.02
C GLU A 173 -0.98 -12.68 3.53
N ALA A 174 0.20 -12.60 4.16
CA ALA A 174 0.34 -12.79 5.61
C ALA A 174 -0.42 -11.70 6.40
N VAL A 175 -0.29 -10.43 6.02
CA VAL A 175 -1.03 -9.31 6.63
C VAL A 175 -2.54 -9.51 6.47
N GLN A 176 -3.01 -9.90 5.29
CA GLN A 176 -4.43 -10.15 5.04
C GLN A 176 -4.98 -11.29 5.90
N LYS A 177 -4.23 -12.41 6.03
CA LYS A 177 -4.60 -13.53 6.91
C LYS A 177 -4.69 -13.12 8.37
N ILE A 178 -3.81 -12.23 8.82
CA ILE A 178 -3.85 -11.69 10.19
C ILE A 178 -5.09 -10.82 10.38
N LYS A 179 -5.34 -9.86 9.48
CA LYS A 179 -6.52 -8.97 9.53
C LYS A 179 -7.85 -9.72 9.44
N ALA A 180 -7.89 -10.87 8.76
CA ALA A 180 -9.09 -11.70 8.65
C ALA A 180 -9.46 -12.41 9.97
N LYS A 181 -8.53 -12.52 10.93
CA LYS A 181 -8.84 -13.11 12.25
C LYS A 181 -9.71 -12.15 13.06
N LYS A 182 -10.77 -12.68 13.66
CA LYS A 182 -11.63 -11.91 14.57
C LYS A 182 -10.90 -11.72 15.90
N ILE A 183 -10.51 -10.48 16.19
CA ILE A 183 -10.01 -10.03 17.49
C ILE A 183 -10.84 -8.84 17.99
N SER A 184 -10.82 -8.58 19.30
CA SER A 184 -11.54 -7.45 19.89
C SER A 184 -11.01 -6.10 19.41
N GLU A 185 -11.88 -5.08 19.38
CA GLU A 185 -11.47 -3.71 19.05
C GLU A 185 -10.44 -3.16 20.05
N ASP A 186 -10.56 -3.51 21.33
CA ASP A 186 -9.57 -3.14 22.36
C ASP A 186 -8.17 -3.67 22.02
N LEU A 187 -8.09 -4.89 21.50
CA LEU A 187 -6.81 -5.49 21.13
C LEU A 187 -6.23 -4.84 19.87
N LYS A 188 -7.08 -4.48 18.90
CA LYS A 188 -6.66 -3.70 17.72
C LYS A 188 -6.12 -2.34 18.12
N ALA A 189 -6.82 -1.65 19.02
CA ALA A 189 -6.41 -0.36 19.56
C ALA A 189 -5.05 -0.46 20.28
N PHE A 190 -4.89 -1.48 21.12
CA PHE A 190 -3.61 -1.78 21.79
C PHE A 190 -2.47 -1.97 20.80
N PHE A 191 -2.64 -2.79 19.75
CA PHE A 191 -1.60 -2.99 18.74
C PHE A 191 -1.25 -1.71 17.98
N LYS A 192 -2.26 -0.91 17.63
CA LYS A 192 -2.05 0.37 16.96
C LYS A 192 -1.24 1.33 17.84
N GLU A 193 -1.65 1.50 19.09
CA GLU A 193 -0.95 2.35 20.06
C GLU A 193 0.48 1.87 20.30
N TYR A 194 0.70 0.56 20.42
CA TYR A 194 2.03 -0.02 20.58
C TYR A 194 2.96 0.36 19.43
N VAL A 195 2.48 0.27 18.18
CA VAL A 195 3.26 0.63 17.00
C VAL A 195 3.52 2.14 16.95
N ASP A 196 2.50 2.96 17.22
CA ASP A 196 2.63 4.42 17.25
C ASP A 196 3.67 4.87 18.29
N LEU A 197 3.67 4.26 19.48
CA LEU A 197 4.67 4.51 20.52
C LEU A 197 6.07 4.04 20.09
N SER A 198 6.17 2.88 19.44
CA SER A 198 7.44 2.32 18.97
C SER A 198 8.08 3.15 17.85
N LEU A 199 7.29 3.95 17.13
CA LEU A 199 7.74 4.78 16.01
C LEU A 199 7.77 6.29 16.32
N LYS A 200 7.44 6.70 17.56
CA LYS A 200 7.27 8.12 17.94
C LYS A 200 8.46 9.01 17.61
N ASP A 201 9.68 8.48 17.71
CA ASP A 201 10.94 9.18 17.46
C ASP A 201 11.59 8.79 16.12
N VAL A 202 10.92 7.96 15.30
CA VAL A 202 11.41 7.51 14.00
C VAL A 202 10.98 8.50 12.93
N LYS A 203 11.96 9.07 12.21
CA LYS A 203 11.68 9.99 11.09
C LYS A 203 11.21 9.20 9.87
N ILE A 204 9.90 9.13 9.69
CA ILE A 204 9.25 8.51 8.54
C ILE A 204 9.03 9.59 7.47
N VAL A 205 9.66 9.44 6.31
CA VAL A 205 9.54 10.40 5.17
C VAL A 205 8.28 10.12 4.32
N PHE A 206 7.57 9.04 4.63
CA PHE A 206 6.42 8.56 3.88
C PHE A 206 5.08 9.03 4.45
N ASN A 207 4.12 9.41 3.59
CA ASN A 207 2.76 9.72 4.02
C ASN A 207 1.97 8.41 4.24
N THR A 208 1.71 8.10 5.51
CA THR A 208 0.99 6.90 5.95
C THR A 208 -0.52 7.11 6.09
N ASP A 209 -0.99 8.35 5.89
CA ASP A 209 -2.38 8.68 6.10
C ASP A 209 -3.15 8.36 4.79
N THR A 210 -3.95 7.30 4.85
CA THR A 210 -4.73 6.78 3.71
C THR A 210 -6.10 7.45 3.56
N GLY A 211 -6.52 8.22 4.57
CA GLY A 211 -7.74 9.02 4.53
C GLY A 211 -7.53 10.35 3.80
N ILE A 212 -8.59 10.87 3.20
CA ILE A 212 -8.57 12.15 2.49
C ILE A 212 -9.32 13.20 3.32
N LYS A 213 -8.69 14.35 3.59
CA LYS A 213 -9.43 15.51 4.09
C LYS A 213 -10.16 16.17 2.92
N ILE A 214 -11.45 16.39 3.09
CA ILE A 214 -12.32 16.95 2.06
C ILE A 214 -13.01 18.19 2.57
N GLU A 215 -12.96 19.24 1.74
CA GLU A 215 -13.62 20.51 1.96
C GLU A 215 -14.36 20.91 0.68
N TYR A 216 -15.62 20.47 0.53
CA TYR A 216 -16.51 20.97 -0.54
C TYR A 216 -17.91 21.30 -0.01
N GLU A 217 -18.69 22.00 -0.83
CA GLU A 217 -20.06 22.41 -0.52
C GLU A 217 -20.95 21.19 -0.22
N GLY A 218 -21.23 20.93 1.06
CA GLY A 218 -22.07 19.81 1.53
C GLY A 218 -21.35 18.76 2.38
N PHE A 219 -20.01 18.75 2.44
CA PHE A 219 -19.26 17.91 3.38
C PHE A 219 -17.90 18.54 3.74
N ASN A 220 -17.67 18.69 5.05
CA ASN A 220 -16.37 19.06 5.60
C ASN A 220 -15.97 17.99 6.62
N GLY A 221 -14.88 17.27 6.33
CA GLY A 221 -14.39 16.21 7.20
C GLY A 221 -13.33 15.32 6.56
N VAL A 222 -12.92 14.30 7.31
CA VAL A 222 -12.02 13.26 6.80
C VAL A 222 -12.87 12.14 6.22
N ILE A 223 -12.66 11.82 4.95
CA ILE A 223 -13.17 10.60 4.34
C ILE A 223 -12.26 9.45 4.78
N PRO A 224 -12.81 8.46 5.49
CA PRO A 224 -12.05 7.32 5.91
C PRO A 224 -11.86 6.36 4.73
N GLU A 225 -10.80 5.55 4.77
CA GLU A 225 -10.40 4.69 3.65
C GLU A 225 -11.55 3.80 3.16
N GLU A 226 -12.35 3.25 4.09
CA GLU A 226 -13.46 2.33 3.82
C GLU A 226 -14.62 2.94 3.02
N TRP A 227 -14.70 4.26 2.90
CA TRP A 227 -15.70 4.93 2.07
C TRP A 227 -15.33 4.93 0.58
N HIS A 228 -14.07 4.66 0.25
CA HIS A 228 -13.65 4.47 -1.12
C HIS A 228 -14.10 3.09 -1.66
N PRO A 229 -14.42 2.99 -2.96
CA PRO A 229 -14.83 1.74 -3.56
C PRO A 229 -13.72 0.68 -3.48
N PRO A 230 -14.06 -0.61 -3.40
CA PRO A 230 -13.07 -1.69 -3.28
C PRO A 230 -11.93 -1.62 -4.29
N CYS A 231 -12.21 -1.24 -5.54
CA CYS A 231 -11.17 -1.12 -6.58
C CYS A 231 -10.13 -0.04 -6.29
N ILE A 232 -10.53 1.10 -5.74
CA ILE A 232 -9.61 2.18 -5.36
C ILE A 232 -8.83 1.79 -4.11
N ARG A 233 -9.46 1.15 -3.14
CA ARG A 233 -8.78 0.68 -1.92
C ARG A 233 -7.70 -0.35 -2.23
N GLU A 234 -8.01 -1.34 -3.08
CA GLU A 234 -7.03 -2.35 -3.49
C GLU A 234 -5.88 -1.75 -4.29
N LEU A 235 -6.16 -0.75 -5.13
CA LEU A 235 -5.14 -0.05 -5.90
C LEU A 235 -4.26 0.82 -5.00
N LEU A 236 -4.84 1.56 -4.05
CA LEU A 236 -4.11 2.30 -3.03
C LEU A 236 -3.19 1.36 -2.24
N ASN A 237 -3.71 0.23 -1.77
CA ASN A 237 -2.93 -0.78 -1.06
C ASN A 237 -1.76 -1.31 -1.90
N ASP A 238 -1.98 -1.57 -3.19
CA ASP A 238 -0.92 -2.03 -4.09
C ASP A 238 0.16 -0.96 -4.33
N ILE A 239 -0.22 0.32 -4.45
CA ILE A 239 0.73 1.45 -4.51
C ILE A 239 1.55 1.49 -3.21
N LEU A 240 0.89 1.61 -2.06
CA LEU A 240 1.56 1.82 -0.77
C LEU A 240 2.47 0.64 -0.35
N THR A 241 2.19 -0.58 -0.82
CA THR A 241 3.05 -1.77 -0.59
C THR A 241 4.23 -1.86 -1.57
N GLY A 242 4.33 -0.93 -2.51
CA GLY A 242 5.37 -0.86 -3.52
C GLY A 242 5.19 -1.80 -4.70
N GLY A 243 3.94 -2.09 -5.08
CA GLY A 243 3.60 -2.74 -6.34
C GLY A 243 3.81 -1.82 -7.56
N SER A 244 3.46 -2.31 -8.75
CA SER A 244 3.61 -1.57 -10.01
C SER A 244 2.31 -1.54 -10.82
N PRO A 245 1.27 -0.80 -10.38
CA PRO A 245 -0.02 -0.83 -11.07
C PRO A 245 0.06 -0.48 -12.56
N SER A 246 -0.88 -1.01 -13.35
CA SER A 246 -0.93 -0.71 -14.78
C SER A 246 -1.09 0.80 -15.04
N HIS A 247 -0.69 1.27 -16.23
CA HIS A 247 -0.86 2.67 -16.64
C HIS A 247 -2.32 3.15 -16.47
N TYR A 248 -3.29 2.34 -16.90
CA TYR A 248 -4.71 2.68 -16.79
C TYR A 248 -5.20 2.72 -15.33
N ALA A 249 -4.70 1.82 -14.48
CA ALA A 249 -4.99 1.84 -13.05
C ALA A 249 -4.43 3.11 -12.40
N ARG A 250 -3.15 3.41 -12.62
CA ARG A 250 -2.51 4.64 -12.13
C ARG A 250 -3.28 5.88 -12.55
N ARG A 251 -3.70 5.96 -13.82
CA ARG A 251 -4.45 7.12 -14.34
C ARG A 251 -5.78 7.26 -13.64
N SER A 252 -6.54 6.18 -13.59
CA SER A 252 -7.86 6.18 -12.94
C SER A 252 -7.76 6.56 -11.47
N PHE A 253 -6.70 6.09 -10.78
CA PHE A 253 -6.40 6.48 -9.41
C PHE A 253 -6.12 7.97 -9.27
N VAL A 254 -5.16 8.52 -10.03
CA VAL A 254 -4.80 9.95 -9.96
C VAL A 254 -6.04 10.84 -10.13
N VAL A 255 -6.83 10.57 -11.16
CA VAL A 255 -8.03 11.35 -11.47
C VAL A 255 -9.09 11.16 -10.39
N TYR A 256 -9.37 9.92 -10.00
CA TYR A 256 -10.33 9.64 -8.94
C TYR A 256 -9.94 10.36 -7.65
N TRP A 257 -8.66 10.25 -7.26
CA TRP A 257 -8.14 10.83 -6.04
C TRP A 257 -8.32 12.35 -6.09
N PHE A 258 -7.84 13.02 -7.13
CA PHE A 258 -8.00 14.47 -7.32
C PHE A 258 -9.46 14.92 -7.25
N VAL A 259 -10.31 14.33 -8.09
CA VAL A 259 -11.73 14.70 -8.18
C VAL A 259 -12.45 14.42 -6.86
N SER A 260 -12.11 13.32 -6.19
CA SER A 260 -12.71 12.99 -4.90
C SER A 260 -12.44 14.07 -3.85
N GLN A 261 -11.21 14.62 -3.77
CA GLN A 261 -10.85 15.61 -2.76
C GLN A 261 -11.41 17.00 -3.07
N MET A 262 -11.38 17.39 -4.35
CA MET A 262 -11.66 18.77 -4.76
C MET A 262 -13.12 18.99 -5.14
N ASN A 263 -13.72 18.09 -5.92
CA ASN A 263 -15.13 18.20 -6.31
C ASN A 263 -15.68 16.85 -6.81
N PRO A 264 -16.29 16.03 -5.94
CA PRO A 264 -16.74 14.69 -6.30
C PRO A 264 -17.92 14.67 -7.29
N ASN A 265 -18.50 15.83 -7.64
CA ASN A 265 -19.57 15.95 -8.63
C ASN A 265 -19.06 16.04 -10.07
N VAL A 266 -17.75 16.26 -10.29
CA VAL A 266 -17.18 16.25 -11.64
C VAL A 266 -17.33 14.86 -12.25
N ARG A 267 -17.82 14.81 -13.50
CA ARG A 267 -18.03 13.57 -14.24
C ARG A 267 -17.21 13.58 -15.54
N PRO A 268 -16.78 12.41 -16.02
CA PRO A 268 -16.11 12.29 -17.31
C PRO A 268 -16.92 12.85 -18.49
N LEU A 269 -18.25 12.73 -18.40
CA LEU A 269 -19.19 13.20 -19.43
C LEU A 269 -20.20 14.15 -18.79
N GLU A 270 -20.42 15.30 -19.44
CA GLU A 270 -21.50 16.25 -19.14
C GLU A 270 -22.35 16.35 -20.43
N ASP A 271 -23.67 16.08 -20.32
CA ASP A 271 -24.62 16.08 -21.45
C ASP A 271 -24.21 15.21 -22.67
N GLY A 272 -23.42 14.16 -22.43
CA GLY A 272 -22.94 13.24 -23.46
C GLY A 272 -21.64 13.68 -24.14
N GLU A 273 -21.09 14.84 -23.78
CA GLU A 273 -19.80 15.34 -24.25
C GLU A 273 -18.71 15.15 -23.19
N ILE A 274 -17.46 15.06 -23.64
CA ILE A 274 -16.29 14.98 -22.76
C ILE A 274 -16.19 16.27 -21.94
N CYS A 275 -16.18 16.13 -20.62
CA CYS A 275 -16.00 17.27 -19.73
C CYS A 275 -14.59 17.87 -19.96
N ASN A 276 -14.54 19.15 -20.35
CA ASN A 276 -13.31 19.85 -20.69
C ASN A 276 -12.80 20.74 -19.53
N LYS A 277 -12.95 20.28 -18.29
CA LYS A 277 -12.46 20.99 -17.10
C LYS A 277 -10.98 20.67 -16.87
N ASN A 278 -10.20 21.68 -16.54
CA ASN A 278 -8.82 21.57 -16.07
C ASN A 278 -8.75 21.58 -14.53
N ALA A 279 -7.58 21.35 -13.94
CA ALA A 279 -7.43 21.33 -12.48
C ALA A 279 -7.81 22.67 -11.82
N THR A 280 -7.43 23.79 -12.44
CA THR A 280 -7.65 25.14 -11.93
C THR A 280 -9.09 25.64 -12.08
N ASP A 281 -9.91 24.95 -12.87
CA ASP A 281 -11.36 25.17 -12.91
C ASP A 281 -12.08 24.59 -11.67
N ILE A 282 -11.39 23.72 -10.91
CA ILE A 282 -11.97 22.97 -9.78
C ILE A 282 -11.36 23.39 -8.44
N ALA A 283 -10.05 23.69 -8.40
CA ALA A 283 -9.32 24.02 -7.19
C ALA A 283 -8.32 25.16 -7.42
N SER A 284 -7.86 25.78 -6.32
CA SER A 284 -6.82 26.81 -6.40
C SER A 284 -5.47 26.24 -6.85
N GLU A 285 -4.59 27.06 -7.43
CA GLU A 285 -3.27 26.59 -7.85
C GLU A 285 -2.45 26.02 -6.67
N GLU A 286 -2.57 26.62 -5.50
CA GLU A 286 -1.93 26.15 -4.26
C GLU A 286 -2.41 24.75 -3.87
N ASP A 287 -3.73 24.51 -3.89
CA ASP A 287 -4.31 23.21 -3.58
C ASP A 287 -3.91 22.13 -4.59
N VAL A 288 -3.81 22.50 -5.88
CA VAL A 288 -3.36 21.59 -6.94
C VAL A 288 -1.89 21.21 -6.74
N GLU A 289 -1.01 22.16 -6.48
CA GLU A 289 0.43 21.86 -6.25
C GLU A 289 0.63 21.02 -5.00
N LYS A 290 -0.11 21.32 -3.92
CA LYS A 290 -0.09 20.51 -2.70
C LYS A 290 -0.57 19.08 -2.96
N PHE A 291 -1.66 18.91 -3.71
CA PHE A 291 -2.14 17.58 -4.12
C PHE A 291 -1.08 16.81 -4.91
N ILE A 292 -0.40 17.47 -5.84
CA ILE A 292 0.67 16.85 -6.64
C ILE A 292 1.79 16.37 -5.73
N ASP A 293 2.24 17.19 -4.79
CA ASP A 293 3.32 16.83 -3.87
C ASP A 293 2.92 15.66 -2.95
N ASP A 294 1.70 15.69 -2.40
CA ASP A 294 1.15 14.59 -1.59
C ASP A 294 1.08 13.28 -2.38
N LEU A 295 0.65 13.35 -3.64
CA LEU A 295 0.53 12.19 -4.51
C LEU A 295 1.89 11.66 -4.99
N ILE A 296 2.87 12.54 -5.24
CA ILE A 296 4.26 12.14 -5.49
C ILE A 296 4.83 11.38 -4.30
N ALA A 297 4.59 11.87 -3.07
CA ALA A 297 5.02 11.20 -1.86
C ALA A 297 4.40 9.79 -1.75
N MET A 298 3.12 9.64 -2.11
CA MET A 298 2.45 8.34 -2.17
C MET A 298 3.08 7.40 -3.21
N PHE A 299 3.30 7.89 -4.43
CA PHE A 299 3.86 7.12 -5.55
C PHE A 299 5.36 6.80 -5.40
N SER A 300 6.08 7.43 -4.47
CA SER A 300 7.48 7.10 -4.15
C SER A 300 7.71 5.64 -3.74
N THR A 301 6.62 4.91 -3.47
CA THR A 301 6.62 3.49 -3.16
C THR A 301 6.66 2.59 -4.38
N VAL A 302 6.19 3.05 -5.53
CA VAL A 302 6.04 2.24 -6.74
C VAL A 302 7.44 1.85 -7.30
N GLY A 303 7.60 0.60 -7.73
CA GLY A 303 8.92 0.06 -8.12
C GLY A 303 9.65 0.82 -9.25
N ASP A 304 8.90 1.44 -10.16
CA ASP A 304 9.41 2.23 -11.29
C ASP A 304 9.41 3.75 -11.04
N PHE A 305 9.27 4.18 -9.78
CA PHE A 305 9.13 5.60 -9.43
C PHE A 305 10.31 6.46 -9.90
N ASP A 306 9.95 7.60 -10.51
CA ASP A 306 10.81 8.71 -10.87
C ASP A 306 10.04 10.01 -10.58
N THR A 307 10.58 10.88 -9.74
CA THR A 307 9.88 12.09 -9.27
C THR A 307 9.44 13.00 -10.41
N GLN A 308 10.31 13.23 -11.41
CA GLN A 308 10.03 14.17 -12.50
C GLN A 308 8.96 13.60 -13.45
N LYS A 309 9.10 12.33 -13.83
CA LYS A 309 8.12 11.64 -14.67
C LYS A 309 6.78 11.51 -13.96
N THR A 310 6.79 11.23 -12.66
CA THR A 310 5.57 11.11 -11.85
C THR A 310 4.86 12.46 -11.73
N ARG A 311 5.59 13.55 -11.47
CA ARG A 311 5.01 14.90 -11.48
C ARG A 311 4.35 15.21 -12.82
N TYR A 312 5.11 15.05 -13.92
CA TYR A 312 4.59 15.27 -15.28
C TYR A 312 3.33 14.44 -15.54
N TYR A 313 3.36 13.16 -15.17
CA TYR A 313 2.24 12.24 -15.32
C TYR A 313 1.00 12.71 -14.55
N ILE A 314 1.15 13.09 -13.28
CA ILE A 314 0.03 13.57 -12.47
C ILE A 314 -0.54 14.85 -13.08
N SER A 315 0.32 15.83 -13.36
CA SER A 315 -0.05 17.12 -13.97
C SER A 315 -0.79 16.94 -15.30
N HIS A 316 -0.34 16.02 -16.17
CA HIS A 316 -1.02 15.67 -17.41
C HIS A 316 -2.42 15.08 -17.17
N ASN A 317 -2.56 14.17 -16.21
CA ASN A 317 -3.84 13.47 -16.01
C ASN A 317 -4.90 14.33 -15.33
N ILE A 318 -4.50 15.34 -14.56
CA ILE A 318 -5.44 16.29 -13.93
C ILE A 318 -5.64 17.57 -14.74
N GLY A 319 -5.09 17.69 -15.95
CA GLY A 319 -5.27 18.92 -16.74
C GLY A 319 -4.57 20.12 -16.12
N TYR A 320 -3.30 20.00 -15.74
CA TYR A 320 -2.56 21.07 -15.08
C TYR A 320 -1.20 21.31 -15.74
N LYS A 321 -0.95 22.53 -16.23
CA LYS A 321 0.29 23.00 -16.88
C LYS A 321 0.77 22.24 -18.13
N VAL A 322 0.28 21.03 -18.38
CA VAL A 322 0.70 20.14 -19.48
C VAL A 322 -0.45 19.92 -20.48
N THR A 323 -1.67 19.80 -19.97
CA THR A 323 -2.91 19.65 -20.74
C THR A 323 -3.96 20.58 -20.15
N ASP A 324 -4.99 20.86 -20.93
CA ASP A 324 -6.10 21.76 -20.63
C ASP A 324 -7.36 21.02 -20.15
N HIS A 325 -7.26 19.71 -19.90
CA HIS A 325 -8.39 18.90 -19.47
C HIS A 325 -7.97 17.75 -18.57
N ILE A 326 -8.85 17.41 -17.63
CA ILE A 326 -8.74 16.25 -16.77
C ILE A 326 -9.02 14.99 -17.59
N THR A 327 -8.05 14.07 -17.56
CA THR A 327 -8.26 12.73 -18.11
C THR A 327 -9.30 11.98 -17.30
N HIS A 328 -9.98 11.00 -17.89
CA HIS A 328 -11.11 10.37 -17.21
C HIS A 328 -10.70 9.24 -16.26
N CYS A 329 -11.38 9.19 -15.10
CA CYS A 329 -11.49 7.98 -14.31
C CYS A 329 -12.43 7.00 -15.03
N GLU A 330 -12.04 5.73 -15.04
CA GLU A 330 -12.77 4.70 -15.78
C GLU A 330 -14.10 4.34 -15.07
N TYR A 331 -15.16 4.16 -15.85
CA TYR A 331 -16.47 3.69 -15.35
C TYR A 331 -16.40 2.27 -14.80
N CYS A 332 -17.30 1.92 -13.88
CA CYS A 332 -17.36 0.58 -13.26
C CYS A 332 -17.38 -0.56 -14.28
N LYS A 333 -18.02 -0.36 -15.45
CA LYS A 333 -18.03 -1.34 -16.55
C LYS A 333 -16.61 -1.67 -17.05
N ASN A 334 -15.73 -0.67 -17.14
CA ASN A 334 -14.36 -0.80 -17.64
C ASN A 334 -13.45 -1.39 -16.56
N TRP A 335 -13.74 -1.13 -15.27
CA TRP A 335 -13.10 -1.87 -14.18
C TRP A 335 -13.49 -3.35 -14.21
N LYS A 336 -14.74 -3.70 -14.54
CA LYS A 336 -15.20 -5.10 -14.62
C LYS A 336 -14.69 -5.81 -15.87
N ILE A 337 -14.71 -5.14 -17.03
CA ILE A 337 -14.33 -5.70 -18.33
C ILE A 337 -13.34 -4.73 -18.95
N ASP A 338 -12.06 -4.94 -18.65
CA ASP A 338 -11.00 -3.96 -18.94
C ASP A 338 -10.26 -4.21 -20.25
N GLY A 339 -10.54 -5.34 -20.92
CA GLY A 339 -9.86 -5.73 -22.16
C GLY A 339 -8.35 -5.89 -22.02
N GLY A 340 -7.85 -6.24 -20.83
CA GLY A 340 -6.42 -6.39 -20.56
C GLY A 340 -5.72 -5.10 -20.10
N LYS A 341 -6.47 -4.05 -19.72
CA LYS A 341 -5.91 -2.80 -19.20
C LYS A 341 -5.41 -2.90 -17.74
N GLY A 342 -5.63 -4.01 -17.05
CA GLY A 342 -5.20 -4.25 -15.66
C GLY A 342 -6.10 -3.61 -14.59
N LEU A 343 -7.30 -3.14 -14.95
CA LEU A 343 -8.29 -2.60 -14.01
C LEU A 343 -9.09 -3.71 -13.32
N ASN A 344 -9.41 -4.79 -14.05
CA ASN A 344 -10.19 -5.91 -13.52
C ASN A 344 -9.51 -6.62 -12.34
N TYR A 345 -8.19 -6.56 -12.32
CA TYR A 345 -7.39 -7.06 -11.21
C TYR A 345 -7.83 -6.49 -9.85
N TYR A 346 -8.11 -5.19 -9.79
CA TYR A 346 -8.54 -4.49 -8.58
C TYR A 346 -10.05 -4.56 -8.34
N CYS A 347 -10.84 -4.98 -9.34
CA CYS A 347 -12.30 -4.99 -9.23
C CYS A 347 -12.78 -6.16 -8.35
N ARG A 348 -13.18 -5.85 -7.11
CA ARG A 348 -13.83 -6.78 -6.16
C ARG A 348 -15.15 -6.16 -5.68
N PRO A 349 -16.21 -6.20 -6.50
CA PRO A 349 -17.45 -5.49 -6.19
C PRO A 349 -18.12 -6.05 -4.93
N ASP A 350 -18.64 -5.14 -4.11
CA ASP A 350 -19.46 -5.42 -2.93
C ASP A 350 -20.94 -5.07 -3.18
N ASP A 351 -21.76 -5.12 -2.13
CA ASP A 351 -23.20 -4.85 -2.21
C ASP A 351 -23.51 -3.43 -2.72
N ILE A 352 -22.71 -2.43 -2.35
CA ILE A 352 -22.91 -1.04 -2.79
C ILE A 352 -22.58 -0.93 -4.29
N CYS A 353 -21.52 -1.60 -4.74
CA CYS A 353 -21.12 -1.65 -6.16
C CYS A 353 -22.19 -2.27 -7.09
N ASN A 354 -23.17 -2.99 -6.53
CA ASN A 354 -24.24 -3.66 -7.27
C ASN A 354 -25.56 -2.85 -7.29
N LEU A 355 -25.61 -1.70 -6.61
CA LEU A 355 -26.74 -0.78 -6.68
C LEU A 355 -26.84 -0.16 -8.08
N LYS A 356 -28.07 0.04 -8.57
CA LYS A 356 -28.34 0.49 -9.95
C LYS A 356 -27.79 1.89 -10.23
N GLU A 357 -27.78 2.74 -9.23
CA GLU A 357 -27.27 4.11 -9.27
C GLU A 357 -25.74 4.21 -9.26
N ILE A 358 -25.02 3.11 -8.99
CA ILE A 358 -23.56 3.11 -8.89
C ILE A 358 -22.95 2.67 -10.22
N THR A 359 -22.61 3.66 -11.06
CA THR A 359 -22.05 3.44 -12.40
C THR A 359 -20.57 3.82 -12.51
N HIS A 360 -20.09 4.62 -11.56
CA HIS A 360 -18.73 5.14 -11.49
C HIS A 360 -18.18 5.04 -10.05
N PRO A 361 -16.85 4.88 -9.86
CA PRO A 361 -16.22 4.89 -8.53
C PRO A 361 -16.57 6.11 -7.66
N LEU A 362 -16.79 7.27 -8.28
CA LEU A 362 -17.24 8.48 -7.57
C LEU A 362 -18.68 8.38 -7.07
N ASP A 363 -19.57 7.67 -7.78
CA ASP A 363 -20.96 7.46 -7.33
C ASP A 363 -20.97 6.67 -6.01
N TYR A 364 -20.09 5.67 -5.89
CA TYR A 364 -19.91 4.89 -4.66
C TYR A 364 -19.49 5.81 -3.49
N LEU A 365 -18.55 6.71 -3.73
CA LEU A 365 -18.08 7.65 -2.72
C LEU A 365 -19.21 8.60 -2.30
N CYS A 366 -19.91 9.19 -3.26
CA CYS A 366 -21.06 10.05 -3.03
C CYS A 366 -22.16 9.34 -2.23
N TYR A 367 -22.43 8.05 -2.52
CA TYR A 367 -23.37 7.24 -1.76
C TYR A 367 -23.01 7.16 -0.27
N ASN A 368 -21.75 6.89 0.05
CA ASN A 368 -21.28 6.80 1.44
C ASN A 368 -21.33 8.16 2.16
N ILE A 369 -20.91 9.24 1.49
CA ILE A 369 -21.01 10.59 2.04
C ILE A 369 -22.47 10.93 2.36
N ASN A 370 -23.38 10.70 1.41
CA ASN A 370 -24.81 10.97 1.58
C ASN A 370 -25.45 10.14 2.70
N LYS A 371 -25.06 8.85 2.81
CA LYS A 371 -25.52 7.97 3.88
C LYS A 371 -25.08 8.50 5.25
N TYR A 372 -23.84 8.97 5.35
CA TYR A 372 -23.31 9.55 6.59
C TYR A 372 -24.01 10.87 6.95
N SER A 373 -24.16 11.80 6.01
CA SER A 373 -24.84 13.08 6.25
C SER A 373 -26.27 12.89 6.75
N LYS A 374 -27.04 11.98 6.12
CA LYS A 374 -28.40 11.62 6.58
C LYS A 374 -28.42 11.05 8.00
N THR A 375 -27.40 10.26 8.37
CA THR A 375 -27.31 9.68 9.72
C THR A 375 -27.06 10.77 10.76
N LYS A 376 -26.14 11.70 10.48
CA LYS A 376 -25.87 12.87 11.33
C LYS A 376 -27.08 13.79 11.50
N ASP A 377 -27.82 14.05 10.42
CA ASP A 377 -29.01 14.91 10.49
C ASP A 377 -30.12 14.27 11.34
N ASN A 378 -30.29 12.95 11.25
CA ASN A 378 -31.23 12.20 12.08
C ASN A 378 -30.83 12.20 13.56
N GLU A 379 -29.53 12.12 13.87
CA GLU A 379 -29.01 12.21 15.25
C GLU A 379 -29.26 13.60 15.84
N LYS A 380 -28.91 14.68 15.12
CA LYS A 380 -29.19 16.06 15.55
C LYS A 380 -30.67 16.31 15.82
N ASN A 381 -31.55 15.76 14.98
CA ASN A 381 -33.00 15.90 15.16
C ASN A 381 -33.54 15.12 16.37
N LYS A 382 -32.89 14.02 16.77
CA LYS A 382 -33.23 13.28 18.00
C LYS A 382 -32.74 14.03 19.25
N ASP A 383 -31.53 14.57 19.22
CA ASP A 383 -30.97 15.33 20.35
C ASP A 383 -31.75 16.62 20.63
N ASN A 384 -32.22 17.30 19.57
CA ASN A 384 -33.09 18.47 19.72
C ASN A 384 -34.46 18.11 20.32
N LYS A 385 -35.06 16.98 19.93
CA LYS A 385 -36.32 16.51 20.54
C LYS A 385 -36.15 16.14 22.01
N ASN A 386 -35.07 15.47 22.38
CA ASN A 386 -34.81 15.10 23.78
C ASN A 386 -34.52 16.34 24.66
N ASN A 387 -33.84 17.36 24.12
CA ASN A 387 -33.60 18.61 24.84
C ASN A 387 -34.86 19.48 25.01
N ASP A 388 -35.83 19.38 24.10
CA ASP A 388 -37.13 20.05 24.23
C ASP A 388 -38.07 19.33 25.21
N GLU A 389 -37.91 18.01 25.39
CA GLU A 389 -38.62 17.23 26.41
C GLU A 389 -38.03 17.40 27.82
N LEU A 390 -36.71 17.62 27.94
CA LEU A 390 -36.04 17.93 29.22
C LEU A 390 -36.27 19.37 29.71
N LYS A 391 -36.81 20.26 28.86
CA LYS A 391 -37.14 21.66 29.18
C LYS A 391 -38.62 21.89 29.48
N LYS A 392 -39.45 20.85 29.44
CA LYS A 392 -40.84 20.85 29.89
C LYS A 392 -40.96 20.11 31.22
#